data_AF-A0ABC9A4H8-F1
#
_entry.id   AF-A0ABC9A4H8-F1
#
_cell.length_a   1.000
_cell.length_b   1.000
_cell.length_c   1.000
_cell.angle_alpha   90.00
_cell.angle_beta   90.00
_cell.angle_gamma   90.00
#
_symmetry.space_group_name_H-M   'P 1'
#
loop_
_entity.id
_entity.type
_entity.pdbx_description
1 polymer ?
#
loop_
_entity_poly.entity_id
_entity_poly.type
_entity_poly.pdbx_seq_one_letter_code
_entity_poly.pdbx_strand_id
1 'polypeptide(L)'
;MESSVETAAALAVGGGGYGCGGWETPKREECRIPATLPCPAAPRKAVPDYGKRRSPPKNGYFQPPDLEALFALAPRRQASSCA
;
A
#
# COMPACT_ATOMS: atom_id res chain seq x y z
N MET A 1 -51.27 3.28 30.33
CA MET A 1 -51.17 2.09 29.48
C MET A 1 -49.84 1.42 29.80
N GLU A 2 -49.87 0.51 30.77
CA GLU A 2 -48.70 -0.29 31.14
C GLU A 2 -48.50 -1.35 30.06
N SER A 3 -47.30 -1.42 29.48
CA SER A 3 -46.95 -2.49 28.53
C SER A 3 -45.75 -3.23 29.07
N SER A 4 -46.00 -4.48 29.44
CA SER A 4 -45.10 -5.44 30.08
C SER A 4 -43.73 -5.54 29.42
N VAL A 5 -42.74 -5.50 30.29
CA VAL A 5 -41.43 -6.11 30.09
C VAL A 5 -41.59 -7.64 30.09
N GLU A 6 -41.17 -8.31 29.02
CA GLU A 6 -40.84 -9.73 29.09
C GLU A 6 -39.47 -9.93 28.46
N THR A 7 -38.46 -9.90 29.34
CA THR A 7 -37.08 -10.27 29.03
C THR A 7 -36.97 -11.78 29.16
N ALA A 8 -36.89 -12.47 28.02
CA ALA A 8 -36.53 -13.87 27.99
C ALA A 8 -35.00 -14.00 28.07
N ALA A 9 -34.49 -14.28 29.27
CA ALA A 9 -33.10 -14.68 29.47
C ALA A 9 -32.96 -16.17 29.14
N ALA A 10 -32.45 -16.49 27.96
CA ALA A 10 -32.03 -17.84 27.62
C ALA A 10 -30.60 -18.08 28.17
N LEU A 11 -30.49 -18.86 29.24
CA LEU A 11 -29.23 -19.38 29.73
C LEU A 11 -28.75 -20.51 28.80
N ALA A 12 -27.69 -20.25 28.04
CA ALA A 12 -26.95 -21.31 27.36
C ALA A 12 -25.82 -21.79 28.29
N VAL A 13 -26.07 -22.88 29.03
CA VAL A 13 -25.01 -23.68 29.65
C VAL A 13 -24.33 -24.49 28.55
N GLY A 14 -23.00 -24.44 28.54
CA GLY A 14 -22.16 -24.87 27.43
C GLY A 14 -22.20 -26.37 27.09
N GLY A 15 -21.87 -26.64 25.83
CA GLY A 15 -21.50 -27.96 25.31
C GLY A 15 -20.38 -27.80 24.31
N GLY A 16 -19.26 -28.49 24.54
CA GLY A 16 -18.07 -28.44 23.69
C GLY A 16 -18.37 -28.85 22.25
N GLY A 17 -17.92 -28.01 21.32
CA GLY A 17 -17.96 -28.30 19.90
C GLY A 17 -16.96 -27.38 19.21
N TYR A 18 -15.89 -27.97 18.68
CA TYR A 18 -14.96 -27.36 17.74
C TYR A 18 -15.72 -27.07 16.43
N GLY A 19 -16.55 -26.04 16.48
CA GLY A 19 -17.30 -25.49 15.36
C GLY A 19 -16.60 -24.27 14.79
N CYS A 20 -16.75 -24.07 13.50
CA CYS A 20 -16.32 -22.91 12.72
C CYS A 20 -16.97 -21.60 13.25
N GLY A 21 -16.52 -21.12 14.42
CA GLY A 21 -17.07 -19.95 15.11
C GLY A 21 -16.04 -19.20 15.96
N GLY A 22 -14.74 -19.34 15.64
CA GLY A 22 -13.64 -18.87 16.48
C GLY A 22 -13.12 -17.45 16.22
N TRP A 23 -13.76 -16.65 15.36
CA TRP A 23 -13.23 -15.34 14.94
C TRP A 23 -14.34 -14.31 14.75
N GLU A 24 -15.25 -14.17 15.72
CA GLU A 24 -16.27 -13.13 15.68
C GLU A 24 -15.87 -11.93 16.56
N THR A 25 -16.07 -10.72 16.06
CA THR A 25 -15.80 -9.47 16.80
C THR A 25 -16.61 -9.44 18.09
N PRO A 26 -15.99 -9.19 19.27
CA PRO A 26 -16.70 -9.06 20.52
C PRO A 26 -17.85 -8.05 20.45
N LYS A 27 -19.05 -8.48 20.81
CA LYS A 27 -20.29 -7.66 20.74
C LYS A 27 -20.56 -6.83 22.00
N ARG A 28 -19.77 -7.01 23.08
CA ARG A 28 -19.88 -6.18 24.29
C ARG A 28 -19.44 -4.75 23.97
N GLU A 29 -20.23 -3.77 24.39
CA GLU A 29 -19.97 -2.35 24.13
C GLU A 29 -18.61 -1.87 24.68
N GLU A 30 -18.16 -2.42 25.81
CA GLU A 30 -16.85 -2.14 26.41
C GLU A 30 -15.66 -2.54 25.50
N CYS A 31 -15.86 -3.51 24.62
CA CYS A 31 -14.85 -4.03 23.69
C CYS A 31 -15.08 -3.58 22.24
N ARG A 32 -16.18 -2.85 21.98
CA ARG A 32 -16.56 -2.42 20.65
C ARG A 32 -15.76 -1.19 20.26
N ILE A 33 -15.21 -1.19 19.05
CA ILE A 33 -14.57 0.01 18.51
C ILE A 33 -15.65 1.10 18.39
N PRO A 34 -15.46 2.29 18.97
CA PRO A 34 -16.41 3.38 18.87
C PRO A 34 -16.80 3.65 17.43
N ALA A 35 -18.08 3.97 17.20
CA ALA A 35 -18.56 4.30 15.87
C ALA A 35 -17.70 5.42 15.25
N THR A 36 -17.42 5.26 13.96
CA THR A 36 -16.49 6.04 13.16
C THR A 36 -16.51 7.52 13.51
N LEU A 37 -15.37 8.02 14.00
CA LEU A 37 -15.09 9.46 14.00
C LEU A 37 -15.22 9.97 12.56
N PRO A 38 -15.77 11.18 12.35
CA PRO A 38 -15.86 11.75 11.01
C PRO A 38 -14.46 11.78 10.40
N CYS A 39 -14.33 11.26 9.17
CA CYS A 39 -13.07 11.31 8.43
C CYS A 39 -12.60 12.77 8.39
N PRO A 40 -11.33 13.06 8.73
CA PRO A 40 -10.82 14.42 8.59
C PRO A 40 -11.01 14.90 7.15
N ALA A 41 -11.23 16.20 6.97
CA ALA A 41 -11.43 16.78 5.65
C ALA A 41 -10.26 16.39 4.72
N ALA A 42 -10.59 16.00 3.47
CA ALA A 42 -9.59 15.54 2.52
C ALA A 42 -8.49 16.60 2.34
N PRO A 43 -7.20 16.21 2.35
CA PRO A 43 -6.11 17.13 2.07
C PRO A 43 -6.32 17.81 0.71
N ARG A 44 -6.19 19.14 0.68
CA ARG A 44 -6.28 19.89 -0.58
C ARG A 44 -5.03 19.62 -1.41
N LYS A 45 -5.21 19.33 -2.70
CA LYS A 45 -4.08 19.22 -3.64
C LYS A 45 -3.38 20.57 -3.71
N ALA A 46 -2.07 20.57 -3.47
CA ALA A 46 -1.25 21.75 -3.74
C ALA A 46 -1.25 22.01 -5.25
N VAL A 47 -1.40 23.28 -5.64
CA VAL A 47 -1.20 23.69 -7.03
C VAL A 47 0.30 23.59 -7.30
N PRO A 48 0.77 22.78 -8.27
CA PRO A 48 2.19 22.69 -8.55
C PRO A 48 2.65 24.05 -9.07
N ASP A 49 3.66 24.63 -8.42
CA ASP A 49 4.31 25.83 -8.92
C ASP A 49 5.21 25.41 -10.09
N TYR A 50 4.61 25.32 -11.27
CA TYR A 50 5.33 25.17 -12.53
C TYR A 50 5.98 26.52 -12.83
N GLY A 51 7.05 26.85 -12.10
CA GLY A 51 7.93 27.95 -12.47
C GLY A 51 8.31 27.87 -13.96
N LYS A 52 8.90 28.93 -14.51
CA LYS A 52 9.23 29.01 -15.94
C LYS A 52 9.89 27.71 -16.43
N ARG A 53 9.36 27.15 -17.52
CA ARG A 53 9.88 25.94 -18.18
C ARG A 53 11.40 26.06 -18.29
N ARG A 54 12.13 25.24 -17.53
CA ARG A 54 13.59 25.22 -17.58
C ARG A 54 14.01 24.74 -18.97
N SER A 55 14.85 25.51 -19.65
CA SER A 55 15.40 25.07 -20.94
C SER A 55 16.24 23.80 -20.72
N PRO A 56 16.30 22.90 -21.72
CA PRO A 56 17.24 21.77 -21.67
C PRO A 56 18.67 22.25 -21.36
N PRO A 57 19.47 21.47 -20.61
CA PRO A 57 20.88 21.75 -20.41
C PRO A 57 21.59 21.91 -21.76
N LYS A 58 22.47 22.91 -21.85
CA LYS A 58 23.16 23.30 -23.08
C LYS A 58 23.96 22.14 -23.72
N ASN A 59 24.41 21.21 -22.89
CA ASN A 59 25.25 20.08 -23.21
C ASN A 59 24.50 18.73 -23.18
N GLY A 60 23.17 18.76 -23.19
CA GLY A 60 22.35 17.57 -23.00
C GLY A 60 22.39 17.06 -21.56
N TYR A 61 21.54 16.09 -21.24
CA TYR A 61 21.48 15.47 -19.91
C TYR A 61 22.48 14.31 -19.75
N PHE A 62 22.79 13.64 -20.86
CA PHE A 62 23.68 12.49 -20.90
C PHE A 62 24.81 12.80 -21.87
N GLN A 63 26.03 12.71 -21.39
CA GLN A 63 27.24 12.81 -22.19
C GLN A 63 27.83 11.41 -22.24
N PRO A 64 27.48 10.58 -23.24
CA PRO A 64 28.02 9.24 -23.34
C PRO A 64 29.55 9.31 -23.47
N PRO A 65 30.29 8.40 -22.81
CA PRO A 65 31.70 8.24 -23.08
C PRO A 65 31.93 7.83 -24.54
N ASP A 66 33.10 8.17 -25.08
CA ASP A 66 33.50 7.73 -26.40
C ASP A 66 33.58 6.19 -26.45
N LEU A 67 32.83 5.59 -27.37
CA LEU A 67 32.75 4.14 -27.52
C LEU A 67 34.08 3.57 -28.00
N GLU A 68 34.81 4.27 -28.86
CA GLU A 68 36.10 3.81 -29.37
C GLU A 68 37.12 3.69 -28.23
N ALA A 69 37.14 4.65 -27.31
CA ALA A 69 37.97 4.59 -26.11
C ALA A 69 37.63 3.38 -25.20
N LEU A 70 36.37 2.95 -25.14
CA LEU A 70 35.97 1.78 -24.36
C LEU A 70 36.48 0.47 -24.96
N PHE A 71 36.53 0.36 -26.29
CA PHE A 71 36.98 -0.86 -26.99
C PHE A 71 38.48 -0.89 -27.27
N ALA A 72 39.16 0.26 -27.29
CA ALA A 72 40.60 0.36 -27.52
C ALA A 72 41.46 -0.18 -26.36
N LEU A 73 40.92 -0.23 -25.14
CA LEU A 73 41.67 -0.63 -23.94
C LEU A 73 41.75 -2.15 -23.73
N ALA A 74 40.92 -2.94 -24.41
CA ALA A 74 40.86 -4.38 -24.22
C ALA A 74 41.39 -5.12 -25.45
N PRO A 75 42.45 -5.95 -25.32
CA PRO A 75 42.83 -6.89 -26.35
C PRO A 75 41.63 -7.77 -26.71
N ARG A 76 41.17 -7.69 -27.96
CA ARG A 76 40.01 -8.46 -28.42
C ARG A 76 40.39 -9.93 -28.49
N ARG A 77 39.80 -10.76 -27.62
CA ARG A 77 39.87 -12.22 -27.76
C ARG A 77 39.12 -12.60 -29.03
N GLN A 78 39.84 -12.98 -30.08
CA GLN A 78 39.23 -13.52 -31.28
C GLN A 78 38.53 -14.83 -30.89
N ALA A 79 37.21 -14.91 -31.10
CA ALA A 79 36.51 -16.18 -31.08
C ALA A 79 36.77 -16.83 -32.45
N SER A 80 37.36 -18.03 -32.45
CA SER A 80 37.52 -18.81 -33.67
C SER A 80 36.14 -19.21 -34.18
N SER A 81 35.75 -18.73 -35.36
CA SER A 81 34.61 -19.31 -36.08
C SER A 81 35.06 -20.67 -36.62
N CYS A 82 34.40 -21.75 -36.20
CA CYS A 82 34.51 -23.01 -36.92
C CYS A 82 33.81 -22.87 -38.28
N ALA A 83 34.48 -23.35 -39.32
CA ALA A 83 33.96 -23.47 -40.68
C ALA A 83 33.08 -24.71 -40.82
#